data_AF-A0AAE2CGX9-F1
#
_entry.id   AF-A0AAE2CGX9-F1
#
_cell.length_a   1.000
_cell.length_b   1.000
_cell.length_c   1.000
_cell.angle_alpha   90.00
_cell.angle_beta   90.00
_cell.angle_gamma   90.00
#
_symmetry.space_group_name_H-M   'P 1'
#
loop_
_entity.id
_entity.type
_entity.pdbx_description
1 polymer ?
#
loop_
_entity_poly.entity_id
_entity_poly.type
_entity_poly.pdbx_seq_one_letter_code
_entity_poly.pdbx_strand_id
1 'polypeptide(L)'
;MEVVSDSIFQLQEFTDCTKSLALQQRSGNKHLRCQPPLQGVVKINFDGVVFMSQKELGLGMIVRNSVGKCLAWRKRIYRFPDDHTVAETIAILEVANMGLSHL
;
A
#
# COMPACT_ATOMS: atom_id res chain seq x y z
N MET A 1 -10.91 18.13 -13.06
CA MET A 1 -11.32 17.76 -11.68
C MET A 1 -12.02 16.41 -11.81
N GLU A 2 -11.26 15.32 -11.94
CA GLU A 2 -11.76 14.01 -12.41
C GLU A 2 -11.08 12.81 -11.72
N VAL A 3 -10.25 13.07 -10.69
CA VAL A 3 -9.45 12.03 -10.01
C VAL A 3 -10.25 11.29 -8.91
N VAL A 4 -11.42 11.82 -8.54
CA VAL A 4 -12.22 11.29 -7.41
C VAL A 4 -13.04 10.06 -7.81
N SER A 5 -13.47 9.97 -9.07
CA SER A 5 -14.30 8.86 -9.58
C SER A 5 -13.52 7.54 -9.64
N ASP A 6 -12.33 7.58 -10.24
CA ASP A 6 -11.50 6.39 -10.45
C ASP A 6 -11.01 5.79 -9.13
N SER A 7 -10.76 6.64 -8.14
CA SER A 7 -10.32 6.22 -6.81
C SER A 7 -11.40 5.41 -6.06
N ILE A 8 -12.68 5.74 -6.27
CA ILE A 8 -13.80 5.00 -5.65
C ILE A 8 -13.98 3.66 -6.37
N PHE A 9 -13.88 3.64 -7.69
CA PHE A 9 -13.99 2.42 -8.48
C PHE A 9 -12.87 1.42 -8.11
N GLN A 10 -11.63 1.89 -8.02
CA GLN A 10 -10.48 1.07 -7.61
C GLN A 10 -10.61 0.56 -6.17
N LEU A 11 -11.16 1.37 -5.26
CA LEU A 11 -11.40 0.94 -3.87
C LEU A 11 -12.52 -0.10 -3.78
N GLN A 12 -13.57 0.05 -4.59
CA GLN A 12 -14.68 -0.91 -4.70
C GLN A 12 -14.19 -2.24 -5.26
N GLU A 13 -13.44 -2.21 -6.36
CA GLU A 13 -12.84 -3.38 -7.00
C GLU A 13 -11.87 -4.11 -6.07
N PHE A 14 -11.00 -3.36 -5.37
CA PHE A 14 -10.12 -3.93 -4.34
C PHE A 14 -10.94 -4.61 -3.24
N THR A 15 -12.00 -3.94 -2.76
CA THR A 15 -12.86 -4.46 -1.69
C THR A 15 -13.57 -5.74 -2.13
N ASP A 16 -14.06 -5.81 -3.36
CA ASP A 16 -14.80 -6.96 -3.87
C ASP A 16 -13.88 -8.13 -4.21
N CYS A 17 -12.68 -7.89 -4.75
CA CYS A 17 -11.62 -8.88 -4.87
C CYS A 17 -11.25 -9.47 -3.51
N THR A 18 -11.11 -8.63 -2.48
CA THR A 18 -10.76 -9.07 -1.12
C THR A 18 -11.84 -9.98 -0.52
N LYS A 19 -13.13 -9.66 -0.74
CA LYS A 19 -14.27 -10.50 -0.31
C LYS A 19 -14.32 -11.84 -1.05
N SER A 20 -14.07 -11.83 -2.36
CA SER A 20 -14.03 -13.05 -3.20
C SER A 20 -12.90 -13.99 -2.78
N LEU A 21 -11.70 -13.44 -2.56
CA LEU A 21 -10.54 -14.17 -2.03
C LEU A 21 -10.82 -14.77 -0.64
N ALA A 22 -11.54 -14.06 0.24
CA ALA A 22 -11.91 -14.58 1.56
C ALA A 22 -12.88 -15.79 1.49
N LEU A 23 -13.71 -15.87 0.46
CA LEU A 23 -14.61 -17.01 0.23
C LEU A 23 -13.87 -18.21 -0.38
N GLN A 24 -12.92 -17.99 -1.28
CA GLN A 24 -12.14 -19.06 -1.90
C GLN A 24 -11.10 -19.71 -0.97
N GLN A 25 -10.60 -18.98 0.04
CA GLN A 25 -9.62 -19.49 1.02
C GLN A 25 -10.18 -20.52 2.03
N ARG A 26 -11.46 -20.89 1.95
CA ARG A 26 -12.07 -21.91 2.83
C ARG A 26 -11.72 -23.35 2.42
N SER A 27 -11.22 -23.58 1.21
CA SER A 27 -10.85 -24.91 0.72
C SER A 27 -9.33 -24.98 0.47
N GLY A 28 -8.62 -25.66 1.37
CA GLY A 28 -7.34 -26.28 1.03
C GLY A 28 -6.14 -25.37 0.80
N ASN A 29 -5.64 -24.73 1.85
CA ASN A 29 -4.21 -24.69 2.16
C ASN A 29 -4.02 -24.11 3.56
N LYS A 30 -3.06 -24.64 4.34
CA LYS A 30 -2.60 -24.04 5.60
C LYS A 30 -1.89 -22.72 5.27
N HIS A 31 -2.71 -21.73 4.98
CA HIS A 31 -2.35 -20.49 4.31
C HIS A 31 -1.39 -19.66 5.17
N LEU A 32 -0.34 -19.14 4.52
CA LEU A 32 0.41 -17.93 4.89
C LEU A 32 -0.53 -16.70 4.93
N ARG A 33 -1.58 -16.76 5.75
CA ARG A 33 -2.46 -15.62 5.98
C ARG A 33 -1.70 -14.64 6.87
N CYS A 34 -1.44 -13.44 6.36
CA CYS A 34 -0.89 -12.36 7.17
C CYS A 34 -1.77 -12.17 8.40
N GLN A 35 -1.26 -12.51 9.57
CA GLN A 35 -1.97 -12.25 10.82
C GLN A 35 -2.01 -10.73 11.07
N PRO A 36 -3.07 -10.22 11.72
CA PRO A 36 -3.08 -8.85 12.20
C PRO A 36 -1.85 -8.58 13.07
N PRO A 37 -1.28 -7.37 13.06
CA PRO A 37 -0.16 -7.04 13.93
C PRO A 37 -0.61 -7.11 15.41
N LEU A 38 0.33 -7.39 16.31
CA LEU A 38 0.08 -7.37 17.75
C LEU A 38 -0.39 -5.99 18.21
N GLN A 39 -1.08 -5.93 19.35
CA GLN A 39 -1.47 -4.66 19.95
C GLN A 39 -0.23 -3.80 20.24
N GLY A 40 -0.29 -2.52 19.91
CA GLY A 40 0.87 -1.61 20.00
C GLY A 40 1.80 -1.64 18.78
N VAL A 41 1.58 -2.55 17.84
CA VAL A 41 2.31 -2.62 16.55
C VAL A 41 1.40 -2.14 15.42
N VAL A 42 2.01 -1.48 14.43
CA VAL A 42 1.32 -1.02 13.23
C VAL A 42 1.69 -1.86 12.01
N LYS A 43 0.74 -2.08 11.12
CA LYS A 43 0.98 -2.62 9.78
C LYS A 43 1.07 -1.47 8.80
N ILE A 44 2.19 -1.36 8.09
CA ILE A 44 2.37 -0.42 7.00
C ILE A 44 2.26 -1.19 5.70
N ASN A 45 1.34 -0.78 4.82
CA ASN A 45 1.31 -1.26 3.44
C ASN A 45 1.69 -0.07 2.56
N PHE A 46 2.56 -0.30 1.59
CA PHE A 46 2.97 0.70 0.63
C PHE A 46 3.05 0.07 -0.75
N ASP A 47 2.89 0.90 -1.77
CA ASP A 47 3.04 0.50 -3.15
C ASP A 47 3.54 1.67 -4.00
N GLY A 48 4.25 1.34 -5.07
CA GLY A 48 4.85 2.28 -6.00
C GLY A 48 4.34 2.05 -7.42
N VAL A 49 4.06 3.13 -8.15
CA VAL A 49 3.74 3.10 -9.57
C VAL A 49 4.74 3.96 -10.34
N VAL A 50 5.34 3.38 -11.36
CA VAL A 50 6.34 4.05 -12.19
C VAL A 50 5.71 4.57 -13.49
N PHE A 51 5.79 5.87 -13.71
CA PHE A 51 5.39 6.56 -14.93
C PHE A 51 6.62 6.83 -15.80
N MET A 52 7.06 5.85 -16.59
CA MET A 52 8.31 5.92 -17.37
C MET A 52 8.36 7.12 -18.33
N SER A 53 7.25 7.46 -18.98
CA SER A 53 7.17 8.61 -19.90
C SER A 53 7.40 9.96 -19.21
N GLN A 54 7.08 10.05 -17.91
CA GLN A 54 7.17 11.25 -17.09
C GLN A 54 8.41 11.23 -16.19
N LYS A 55 9.12 10.10 -16.12
CA LYS A 55 10.21 9.84 -15.16
C LYS A 55 9.77 10.08 -13.71
N GLU A 56 8.55 9.67 -13.38
CA GLU A 56 7.92 9.90 -12.09
C GLU A 56 7.53 8.60 -11.38
N LEU A 57 7.80 8.52 -10.07
CA LEU A 57 7.36 7.45 -9.19
C LEU A 57 6.25 8.00 -8.30
N GLY A 58 5.04 7.50 -8.48
CA GLY A 58 3.97 7.66 -7.50
C GLY A 58 4.13 6.65 -6.37
N LEU A 59 4.19 7.10 -5.12
CA LEU A 59 4.24 6.27 -3.93
C LEU A 59 2.96 6.46 -3.12
N GLY A 60 2.30 5.36 -2.75
CA GLY A 60 1.18 5.33 -1.82
C GLY A 60 1.51 4.52 -0.57
N MET A 61 1.11 5.00 0.60
CA MET A 61 1.30 4.29 1.87
C MET A 61 0.06 4.41 2.77
N ILE A 62 -0.26 3.35 3.50
CA ILE A 62 -1.28 3.31 4.54
C ILE A 62 -0.78 2.59 5.79
N VAL A 63 -1.00 3.21 6.95
CA VAL A 63 -0.65 2.69 8.28
C VAL A 63 -1.94 2.26 8.98
N ARG A 64 -1.98 1.03 9.47
CA ARG A 64 -3.14 0.46 10.17
C ARG A 64 -2.73 -0.12 11.53
N ASN A 65 -3.61 -0.03 12.51
CA ASN A 65 -3.42 -0.71 13.79
C ASN A 65 -3.82 -2.20 13.73
N SER A 66 -3.74 -2.89 14.88
CA SER A 66 -4.09 -4.31 15.05
C SER A 66 -5.54 -4.67 14.71
N VAL A 67 -6.47 -3.71 14.77
CA VAL A 67 -7.88 -3.92 14.36
C VAL A 67 -8.15 -3.50 12.91
N GLY A 68 -7.11 -3.15 12.15
CA GLY A 68 -7.21 -2.74 10.75
C GLY A 68 -7.65 -1.29 10.52
N LYS A 69 -7.83 -0.50 11.60
CA LYS A 69 -8.19 0.93 11.51
C LYS A 69 -7.01 1.69 10.90
N CYS A 70 -7.30 2.49 9.87
CA CYS A 70 -6.33 3.42 9.30
C CYS A 70 -5.97 4.48 10.33
N LEU A 71 -4.68 4.59 10.65
CA LEU A 71 -4.12 5.62 11.52
C LEU A 71 -3.57 6.79 10.72
N ALA A 72 -2.96 6.50 9.57
CA ALA A 72 -2.37 7.49 8.68
C ALA A 72 -2.28 6.95 7.25
N TRP A 73 -2.19 7.85 6.28
CA TRP A 73 -1.86 7.53 4.90
C TRP A 73 -1.03 8.66 4.29
N ARG A 74 -0.25 8.36 3.26
CA ARG A 74 0.49 9.36 2.49
C ARG A 74 0.54 8.98 1.02
N LYS A 75 0.54 10.01 0.17
CA LYS A 75 0.95 9.89 -1.24
C LYS A 75 2.08 10.86 -1.53
N ARG A 76 3.04 10.44 -2.35
CA ARG A 76 4.18 11.26 -2.80
C ARG A 76 4.42 10.97 -4.29
N ILE A 77 4.95 11.97 -4.99
CA ILE A 77 5.46 11.79 -6.36
C ILE A 77 6.93 12.20 -6.33
N TYR A 78 7.81 11.33 -6.83
CA TYR A 78 9.23 11.58 -6.95
C TYR A 78 9.61 11.60 -8.41
N ARG A 79 10.48 12.53 -8.82
CA ARG A 79 11.18 12.42 -10.10
C ARG A 79 12.39 11.52 -9.90
N PHE A 80 12.61 10.58 -10.81
CA PHE A 80 13.72 9.62 -10.70
C PHE A 80 14.43 9.42 -12.05
N PRO A 81 15.71 9.00 -12.06
CA PRO A 81 16.55 9.00 -13.26
C PRO A 81 16.48 7.70 -14.08
N ASP A 82 15.28 7.18 -14.39
CA ASP A 82 15.01 6.09 -15.36
C ASP A 82 15.08 4.62 -14.88
N ASP A 83 15.57 4.31 -13.68
CA ASP A 83 15.62 2.92 -13.19
C ASP A 83 14.49 2.58 -12.18
N HIS A 84 13.72 1.54 -12.48
CA HIS A 84 12.67 0.98 -11.62
C HIS A 84 13.21 0.45 -10.27
N THR A 85 14.44 -0.06 -10.23
CA THR A 85 15.10 -0.53 -9.00
C THR A 85 15.36 0.61 -8.03
N VAL A 86 15.76 1.77 -8.58
CA VAL A 86 15.95 3.01 -7.80
C VAL A 86 14.60 3.49 -7.27
N ALA A 87 13.53 3.33 -8.04
CA ALA A 87 12.18 3.71 -7.63
C ALA A 87 11.68 2.88 -6.43
N GLU A 88 11.85 1.56 -6.46
CA GLU A 88 11.53 0.68 -5.32
C GLU A 88 12.38 1.00 -4.08
N THR A 89 13.66 1.30 -4.27
CA THR A 89 14.55 1.69 -3.17
C THR A 89 14.09 2.99 -2.51
N ILE A 90 13.71 4.00 -3.29
CA ILE A 90 13.14 5.27 -2.79
C ILE A 90 11.84 5.02 -2.03
N ALA A 91 10.97 4.16 -2.54
CA ALA A 91 9.73 3.78 -1.89
C ALA A 91 9.97 3.18 -0.49
N ILE A 92 10.88 2.21 -0.39
CA ILE A 92 11.24 1.56 0.87
C ILE A 92 11.84 2.58 1.86
N LEU A 93 12.79 3.41 1.42
CA LEU A 93 13.43 4.41 2.28
C LEU A 93 12.42 5.42 2.83
N GLU A 94 11.53 5.92 2.00
CA GLU A 94 10.52 6.88 2.42
C GLU A 94 9.57 6.26 3.46
N VAL A 95 9.14 5.02 3.24
CA VAL A 95 8.28 4.29 4.20
C VAL A 95 9.00 4.06 5.53
N ALA A 96 10.29 3.70 5.51
CA ALA A 96 11.09 3.52 6.71
C ALA A 96 11.23 4.83 7.51
N ASN A 97 11.53 5.94 6.83
CA ASN A 97 11.60 7.27 7.44
C ASN A 97 10.25 7.68 8.05
N MET A 98 9.14 7.35 7.39
CA MET A 98 7.81 7.63 7.93
C MET A 98 7.49 6.80 9.17
N GLY A 99 7.84 5.52 9.18
CA GLY A 99 7.66 4.63 10.32
C GLY A 99 8.43 5.09 11.56
N LEU A 100 9.59 5.73 11.38
CA LEU A 100 10.40 6.29 12.46
C LEU A 100 9.94 7.67 12.95
N SER A 101 9.28 8.46 12.10
CA SER A 101 8.82 9.82 12.45
C SER A 101 7.48 9.88 13.21
N HIS A 102 6.81 8.73 13.39
CA HIS A 102 5.49 8.62 14.03
C HIS A 102 5.48 7.63 15.22
N LEU A 103 6.66 7.18 15.66
CA LEU A 103 6.92 6.50 16.94
C LEU A 103 7.64 7.47 17.88
#